data_AF-E1ZB92-F1
#
_entry.id   AF-E1ZB92-F1
#
_cell.length_a   1.000
_cell.length_b   1.000
_cell.length_c   1.000
_cell.angle_alpha   90.00
_cell.angle_beta   90.00
_cell.angle_gamma   90.00
#
_symmetry.space_group_name_H-M   'P 1'
#
loop_
_entity.id
_entity.type
_entity.pdbx_description
1 polymer ?
#
loop_
_entity_poly.entity_id
_entity_poly.type
_entity_poly.pdbx_seq_one_letter_code
_entity_poly.pdbx_strand_id
1 'polypeptide(L)'
;MQALTAAHLARCHAHSAASCSGRTPAAAWAAPPRPPSRRRLVAGRAAGSGPQQPHPEEGEVPEGNSGLQDSLIKQLQFEIGKKRFRTATSHDARHPCLRLLVDEFVEEEAEGLRAKAEDAKAELDKLADLQNLRAEVAFNSALADINREADEFEEQLRKSREEREASEREQEQWEDDVAVARSQGQFFQTLYQTNKKRPVGMNAEQLQRVQERADKVKEAARPEVGSWVRYYLFAFLAFVLAAEVAADLQSDAPSAAQDVLYTLLVIALGWTSYSERKSLR
;
A
#
# COMPACT_ATOMS: atom_id res chain seq x y z
N MET A 1 -61.83 -22.93 -53.69
CA MET A 1 -62.86 -22.32 -52.83
C MET A 1 -62.26 -21.06 -52.22
N GLN A 2 -62.87 -19.90 -52.55
CA GLN A 2 -63.00 -18.65 -51.76
C GLN A 2 -61.70 -18.09 -51.12
N ALA A 3 -61.07 -17.00 -51.59
CA ALA A 3 -61.52 -15.62 -51.88
C ALA A 3 -61.95 -14.81 -50.63
N LEU A 4 -61.43 -13.56 -50.57
CA LEU A 4 -61.98 -12.36 -49.88
C LEU A 4 -61.65 -12.30 -48.36
N THR A 5 -61.35 -11.18 -47.68
CA THR A 5 -61.49 -9.73 -47.99
C THR A 5 -60.92 -8.86 -46.84
N ALA A 6 -60.37 -7.70 -47.20
CA ALA A 6 -60.69 -6.34 -46.71
C ALA A 6 -60.60 -6.05 -45.18
N ALA A 7 -59.71 -5.18 -44.72
CA ALA A 7 -59.80 -3.70 -44.74
C ALA A 7 -60.80 -3.11 -43.73
N HIS A 8 -60.29 -2.39 -42.72
CA HIS A 8 -60.92 -1.21 -42.09
C HIS A 8 -59.82 -0.38 -41.41
N LEU A 9 -59.48 0.79 -41.99
CA LEU A 9 -59.91 2.13 -41.55
C LEU A 9 -59.17 2.59 -40.29
N ALA A 10 -58.10 3.37 -40.39
CA ALA A 10 -58.07 4.82 -40.67
C ALA A 10 -58.80 5.65 -39.61
N ARG A 11 -58.08 6.61 -39.00
CA ARG A 11 -58.32 8.08 -39.16
C ARG A 11 -58.13 8.90 -37.86
N CYS A 12 -57.16 9.85 -37.92
CA CYS A 12 -57.15 11.21 -37.34
C CYS A 12 -57.03 11.38 -35.82
N HIS A 13 -56.54 12.49 -35.24
CA HIS A 13 -55.97 13.80 -35.64
C HIS A 13 -55.26 14.29 -34.34
N ALA A 14 -54.00 14.76 -34.37
CA ALA A 14 -53.58 16.16 -34.47
C ALA A 14 -53.33 16.92 -33.15
N HIS A 15 -52.17 17.59 -33.16
CA HIS A 15 -51.77 18.84 -32.50
C HIS A 15 -51.90 19.01 -30.98
N SER A 16 -50.76 19.26 -30.33
CA SER A 16 -50.54 20.55 -29.65
C SER A 16 -49.06 20.79 -29.37
N ALA A 17 -48.59 21.98 -29.76
CA ALA A 17 -47.30 22.54 -29.42
C ALA A 17 -47.46 23.52 -28.24
N ALA A 18 -46.56 23.44 -27.25
CA ALA A 18 -46.17 24.51 -26.31
C ALA A 18 -44.88 24.03 -25.63
N SER A 19 -43.71 24.59 -25.91
CA SER A 19 -43.19 25.92 -25.52
C SER A 19 -42.97 26.10 -24.01
N CYS A 20 -41.70 26.29 -23.66
CA CYS A 20 -41.15 26.96 -22.47
C CYS A 20 -41.36 26.33 -21.08
N SER A 21 -40.27 25.83 -20.49
CA SER A 21 -39.45 26.61 -19.54
C SER A 21 -38.49 25.71 -18.77
N GLY A 22 -37.25 26.19 -18.63
CA GLY A 22 -36.19 25.48 -17.95
C GLY A 22 -36.51 25.27 -16.47
N ARG A 23 -36.16 24.08 -15.99
CA ARG A 23 -35.83 23.85 -14.58
C ARG A 23 -34.84 22.70 -14.51
N THR A 24 -33.58 23.06 -14.32
CA THR A 24 -32.51 22.17 -13.89
C THR A 24 -32.90 21.53 -12.55
N PRO A 25 -32.98 20.19 -12.43
CA PRO A 25 -32.84 19.56 -11.13
C PRO A 25 -31.35 19.55 -10.79
N ALA A 26 -30.98 20.34 -9.78
CA ALA A 26 -29.71 20.19 -9.10
C ALA A 26 -29.63 18.75 -8.59
N ALA A 27 -28.81 17.92 -9.24
CA ALA A 27 -28.43 16.61 -8.74
C ALA A 27 -27.63 16.85 -7.45
N ALA A 28 -28.32 16.66 -6.33
CA ALA A 28 -27.71 16.60 -5.01
C ALA A 28 -26.68 15.48 -5.02
N TRP A 29 -25.40 15.84 -4.96
CA TRP A 29 -24.34 14.90 -4.68
C TRP A 29 -24.57 14.38 -3.26
N ALA A 30 -25.03 13.14 -3.17
CA ALA A 30 -25.13 12.40 -1.94
C ALA A 30 -23.73 12.26 -1.34
N ALA A 31 -23.49 12.95 -0.23
CA ALA A 31 -22.29 12.77 0.58
C ALA A 31 -22.26 11.34 1.16
N PRO A 32 -21.11 10.66 1.20
CA PRO A 32 -21.00 9.35 1.83
C PRO A 32 -21.23 9.46 3.36
N PRO A 33 -21.79 8.42 4.01
CA PRO A 33 -22.10 8.43 5.42
C PRO A 33 -20.83 8.50 6.28
N ARG A 34 -20.79 9.47 7.19
CA ARG A 34 -19.75 9.59 8.23
C ARG A 34 -19.85 8.41 9.22
N PRO A 35 -18.74 7.77 9.62
CA PRO A 35 -18.75 6.79 10.70
C PRO A 35 -19.04 7.45 12.06
N PRO A 36 -19.65 6.71 13.01
CA PRO A 36 -20.10 7.25 14.28
C PRO A 36 -18.94 7.61 15.21
N SER A 37 -18.96 8.86 15.66
CA SER A 37 -18.13 9.41 16.73
C SER A 37 -18.49 8.76 18.08
N ARG A 38 -17.66 7.83 18.54
CA ARG A 38 -17.72 7.33 19.92
C ARG A 38 -17.20 8.39 20.88
N ARG A 39 -18.12 9.11 21.53
CA ARG A 39 -17.91 9.74 22.84
C ARG A 39 -18.27 8.74 23.95
N ARG A 40 -17.35 8.52 24.89
CA ARG A 40 -17.64 8.09 26.27
C ARG A 40 -16.48 8.62 27.14
N LEU A 41 -16.62 9.75 27.82
CA LEU A 41 -17.08 9.90 29.23
C LEU A 41 -16.33 9.00 30.24
N VAL A 42 -15.23 9.55 30.75
CA VAL A 42 -14.95 9.96 32.15
C VAL A 42 -15.24 8.99 33.31
N ALA A 43 -14.21 8.92 34.18
CA ALA A 43 -14.14 8.66 35.63
C ALA A 43 -14.02 7.23 36.18
N GLY A 44 -12.89 7.00 36.85
CA GLY A 44 -12.60 5.83 37.69
C GLY A 44 -11.23 5.97 38.38
N ARG A 45 -11.21 6.73 39.48
CA ARG A 45 -10.09 7.11 40.34
C ARG A 45 -9.71 5.98 41.31
N ALA A 46 -8.41 5.61 41.40
CA ALA A 46 -7.74 5.05 42.58
C ALA A 46 -6.22 5.07 42.31
N ALA A 47 -5.42 5.97 42.90
CA ALA A 47 -4.86 5.93 44.25
C ALA A 47 -3.70 4.92 44.41
N GLY A 48 -2.49 5.43 44.61
CA GLY A 48 -1.25 4.70 44.93
C GLY A 48 -0.03 5.45 44.38
N SER A 49 0.41 6.52 45.05
CA SER A 49 1.58 6.55 45.97
C SER A 49 2.93 6.59 45.23
N GLY A 50 3.61 7.75 45.31
CA GLY A 50 4.93 8.07 44.73
C GLY A 50 6.12 7.32 45.38
N PRO A 51 7.39 7.81 45.34
CA PRO A 51 7.87 9.19 45.15
C PRO A 51 8.85 9.36 43.96
N GLN A 52 8.84 10.51 43.27
CA GLN A 52 9.76 11.65 43.45
C GLN A 52 11.21 11.36 43.00
N GLN A 53 11.52 11.74 41.76
CA GLN A 53 12.89 12.05 41.32
C GLN A 53 13.46 13.22 42.12
N PRO A 54 14.79 13.27 42.26
CA PRO A 54 15.48 14.52 42.00
C PRO A 54 16.60 14.37 40.96
N HIS A 55 16.72 15.43 40.18
CA HIS A 55 17.86 15.78 39.33
C HIS A 55 19.21 15.70 40.08
N PRO A 56 20.33 15.40 39.39
CA PRO A 56 21.64 15.84 39.82
C PRO A 56 21.98 17.17 39.15
N GLU A 57 22.09 18.22 39.96
CA GLU A 57 22.89 19.41 39.65
C GLU A 57 24.37 19.13 39.94
N GLU A 58 25.20 19.87 39.22
CA GLU A 58 26.66 19.86 39.22
C GLU A 58 27.25 20.27 40.57
N GLY A 59 28.36 19.62 40.95
CA GLY A 59 29.17 19.95 42.11
C GLY A 59 30.52 19.27 42.02
N GLU A 60 31.50 19.96 41.44
CA GLU A 60 32.91 19.59 41.44
C GLU A 60 33.46 19.51 42.86
N VAL A 61 33.93 18.32 43.28
CA VAL A 61 34.95 18.13 44.33
C VAL A 61 35.82 16.93 43.92
N PRO A 62 37.16 17.03 43.95
CA PRO A 62 38.05 15.95 43.54
C PRO A 62 38.29 14.99 44.71
N GLU A 63 37.61 13.85 44.73
CA GLU A 63 37.93 12.74 45.65
C GLU A 63 38.49 11.53 44.90
N GLY A 64 39.70 11.13 45.28
CA GLY A 64 40.49 10.13 44.59
C GLY A 64 40.05 8.68 44.78
N ASN A 65 40.30 7.87 43.74
CA ASN A 65 40.71 6.46 43.76
C ASN A 65 39.99 5.45 44.70
N SER A 66 38.76 5.68 45.13
CA SER A 66 37.99 4.71 45.95
C SER A 66 37.47 3.51 45.12
N GLY A 67 36.99 3.74 43.90
CA GLY A 67 36.47 2.65 43.05
C GLY A 67 37.51 1.64 42.56
N LEU A 68 38.79 2.06 42.49
CA LEU A 68 39.91 1.19 42.10
C LEU A 68 40.37 0.29 43.24
N GLN A 69 40.17 0.71 44.50
CA GLN A 69 40.47 -0.12 45.67
C GLN A 69 39.40 -1.21 45.86
N ASP A 70 38.13 -0.89 45.62
CA ASP A 70 37.04 -1.87 45.74
C ASP A 70 37.08 -2.98 44.67
N SER A 71 37.50 -2.65 43.45
CA SER A 71 37.69 -3.65 42.39
C SER A 71 38.85 -4.60 42.70
N LEU A 72 39.94 -4.08 43.26
CA LEU A 72 41.10 -4.88 43.66
C LEU A 72 40.77 -5.83 44.82
N ILE A 73 39.99 -5.36 45.80
CA ILE A 73 39.55 -6.17 46.94
C ILE A 73 38.64 -7.33 46.46
N LYS A 74 37.70 -7.06 45.56
CA LYS A 74 36.84 -8.11 44.98
C LYS A 74 37.63 -9.15 44.20
N GLN A 75 38.62 -8.71 43.42
CA GLN A 75 39.45 -9.62 42.63
C GLN A 75 40.36 -10.49 43.51
N LEU A 76 40.91 -9.93 44.60
CA LEU A 76 41.69 -10.68 45.59
C LEU A 76 40.83 -11.69 46.35
N GLN A 77 39.61 -11.33 46.75
CA GLN A 77 38.68 -12.25 47.41
C GLN A 77 38.29 -13.42 46.49
N PHE A 78 38.08 -13.17 45.19
CA PHE A 78 37.79 -14.20 44.21
C PHE A 78 38.97 -15.17 44.00
N GLU A 79 40.19 -14.63 43.90
CA GLU A 79 41.42 -15.43 43.78
C GLU A 79 41.68 -16.29 45.03
N ILE A 80 41.45 -15.74 46.24
CA ILE A 80 41.59 -16.48 47.50
C ILE A 80 40.53 -17.58 47.60
N GLY A 81 39.28 -17.31 47.20
CA GLY A 81 38.21 -18.31 47.15
C GLY A 81 38.53 -19.46 46.19
N LYS A 82 38.99 -19.12 44.98
CA LYS A 82 39.39 -20.10 43.95
C LYS A 82 40.56 -20.98 44.39
N LYS A 83 41.57 -20.40 45.07
CA LYS A 83 42.71 -21.15 45.60
C LYS A 83 42.31 -22.07 46.74
N ARG A 84 41.47 -21.62 47.67
CA ARG A 84 40.95 -22.47 48.77
C ARG A 84 40.10 -23.63 48.27
N PHE A 85 39.27 -23.41 47.25
CA PHE A 85 38.48 -24.48 46.64
C PHE A 85 39.37 -25.53 45.95
N ARG A 86 40.43 -25.08 45.25
CA ARG A 86 41.38 -25.97 44.58
C ARG A 86 42.25 -26.76 45.58
N THR A 87 42.60 -26.19 46.74
CA THR A 87 43.33 -26.91 47.79
C THR A 87 42.44 -27.85 48.61
N ALA A 88 41.15 -27.53 48.76
CA ALA A 88 40.19 -28.41 49.42
C ALA A 88 39.91 -29.66 48.56
N THR A 89 39.78 -29.50 47.25
CA THR A 89 39.59 -30.61 46.30
C THR A 89 40.83 -31.49 46.12
N SER A 90 42.05 -31.00 46.40
CA SER A 90 43.26 -31.82 46.34
C SER A 90 43.53 -32.66 47.59
N HIS A 91 42.86 -32.41 48.71
CA HIS A 91 43.11 -33.11 49.99
C HIS A 91 42.03 -34.13 50.38
N ASP A 92 40.96 -34.26 49.60
CA ASP A 92 39.81 -35.13 49.91
C ASP A 92 39.78 -36.42 49.07
N ALA A 93 40.91 -37.15 49.07
CA ALA A 93 41.05 -38.46 48.41
C ALA A 93 40.64 -39.65 49.31
N ARG A 94 39.82 -39.44 50.36
CA ARG A 94 39.54 -40.48 51.38
C ARG A 94 38.16 -41.11 51.38
N HIS A 95 37.24 -40.72 50.49
CA HIS A 95 35.91 -41.35 50.40
C HIS A 95 35.56 -41.82 48.97
N PRO A 96 36.22 -42.90 48.47
CA PRO A 96 35.92 -43.46 47.15
C PRO A 96 34.46 -43.90 47.00
N CYS A 97 33.81 -44.39 48.06
CA CYS A 97 32.40 -44.80 48.01
C CYS A 97 31.44 -43.62 47.86
N LEU A 98 31.72 -42.47 48.48
CA LEU A 98 30.84 -41.29 48.38
C LEU A 98 30.97 -40.64 47.00
N ARG A 99 32.16 -40.71 46.40
CA ARG A 99 32.40 -40.27 45.03
C ARG A 99 31.65 -41.13 44.01
N LEU A 100 31.68 -42.45 44.13
CA LEU A 100 30.91 -43.36 43.26
C LEU A 100 29.41 -43.08 43.34
N LEU A 101 28.88 -42.81 44.53
CA LEU A 101 27.45 -42.52 44.75
C LEU A 101 27.03 -41.17 44.14
N VAL A 102 27.92 -40.18 44.16
CA VAL A 102 27.71 -38.89 43.50
C VAL A 102 27.82 -39.03 41.98
N ASP A 103 28.80 -39.80 41.49
CA ASP A 103 28.98 -40.03 40.06
C ASP A 103 27.77 -40.80 39.47
N GLU A 104 27.23 -41.80 40.16
CA GLU A 104 25.99 -42.52 39.77
C GLU A 104 24.76 -41.59 39.75
N PHE A 105 24.59 -40.75 40.79
CA PHE A 105 23.47 -39.79 40.83
C PHE A 105 23.56 -38.75 39.69
N VAL A 106 24.78 -38.28 39.39
CA VAL A 106 25.00 -37.35 38.27
C VAL A 106 24.74 -38.03 36.93
N GLU A 107 25.08 -39.31 36.78
CA GLU A 107 24.80 -40.08 35.57
C GLU A 107 23.29 -40.30 35.36
N GLU A 108 22.55 -40.68 36.41
CA GLU A 108 21.07 -40.79 36.36
C GLU A 108 20.39 -39.46 36.03
N GLU A 109 20.82 -38.35 36.64
CA GLU A 109 20.29 -37.02 36.31
C GLU A 109 20.66 -36.61 34.88
N ALA A 110 21.86 -36.94 34.40
CA ALA A 110 22.29 -36.65 33.04
C ALA A 110 21.47 -37.46 32.01
N GLU A 111 21.17 -38.72 32.28
CA GLU A 111 20.27 -39.53 31.45
C GLU A 111 18.84 -38.98 31.46
N GLY A 112 18.32 -38.59 32.62
CA GLY A 112 17.01 -37.96 32.75
C GLY A 112 16.90 -36.63 31.97
N LEU A 113 17.97 -35.83 31.96
CA LEU A 113 18.03 -34.60 31.14
C LEU A 113 18.15 -34.91 29.65
N ARG A 114 18.87 -35.96 29.26
CA ARG A 114 18.93 -36.40 27.85
C ARG A 114 17.56 -36.85 27.35
N ALA A 115 16.84 -37.67 28.11
CA ALA A 115 15.49 -38.11 27.74
C ALA A 115 14.54 -36.92 27.54
N LYS A 116 14.55 -35.96 28.48
CA LYS A 116 13.75 -34.72 28.34
C LYS A 116 14.16 -33.87 27.14
N ALA A 117 15.46 -33.82 26.82
CA ALA A 117 15.95 -33.09 25.66
C ALA A 117 15.53 -33.76 24.34
N GLU A 118 15.54 -35.09 24.27
CA GLU A 118 15.04 -35.85 23.11
C GLU A 118 13.52 -35.68 22.93
N ASP A 119 12.75 -35.74 24.02
CA ASP A 119 11.30 -35.49 23.98
C ASP A 119 10.99 -34.06 23.52
N ALA A 120 11.68 -33.06 24.08
CA ALA A 120 11.51 -31.66 23.68
C ALA A 120 11.89 -31.44 22.21
N LYS A 121 12.95 -32.12 21.72
CA LYS A 121 13.33 -32.07 20.31
C LYS A 121 12.25 -32.68 19.43
N ALA A 122 11.70 -33.83 19.80
CA ALA A 122 10.62 -34.48 19.05
C ALA A 122 9.34 -33.64 19.01
N GLU A 123 9.02 -32.89 20.07
CA GLU A 123 7.90 -31.94 20.08
C GLU A 123 8.17 -30.72 19.18
N LEU A 124 9.39 -30.20 19.18
CA LEU A 124 9.79 -29.10 18.29
C LEU A 124 9.74 -29.51 16.82
N ASP A 125 10.22 -30.71 16.48
CA ASP A 125 10.17 -31.22 15.11
C ASP A 125 8.72 -31.37 14.63
N LYS A 126 7.82 -31.91 15.47
CA LYS A 126 6.38 -31.97 15.15
C LYS A 126 5.75 -30.59 14.98
N LEU A 127 6.14 -29.62 15.81
CA LEU A 127 5.64 -28.26 15.69
C LEU A 127 6.13 -27.60 14.39
N ALA A 128 7.38 -27.83 14.01
CA ALA A 128 7.95 -27.34 12.76
C ALA A 128 7.20 -27.93 11.54
N ASP A 129 6.91 -29.23 11.55
CA ASP A 129 6.14 -29.89 10.49
C ASP A 129 4.71 -29.31 10.39
N LEU A 130 4.03 -29.10 11.52
CA LEU A 130 2.70 -28.49 11.55
C LEU A 130 2.70 -27.05 11.04
N GLN A 131 3.74 -26.27 11.36
CA GLN A 131 3.90 -24.92 10.85
C GLN A 131 4.15 -24.92 9.34
N ASN A 132 4.97 -25.85 8.84
CA ASN A 132 5.22 -25.98 7.42
C ASN A 132 3.95 -26.36 6.64
N LEU A 133 3.19 -27.35 7.12
CA LEU A 133 1.92 -27.73 6.51
C LEU A 133 0.90 -26.59 6.53
N ARG A 134 0.83 -25.84 7.62
CA ARG A 134 -0.06 -24.66 7.71
C ARG A 134 0.35 -23.59 6.71
N ALA A 135 1.66 -23.35 6.56
CA ALA A 135 2.18 -22.40 5.59
C ALA A 135 1.89 -22.83 4.15
N GLU A 136 2.10 -24.10 3.81
CA GLU A 136 1.80 -24.66 2.49
C GLU A 136 0.31 -24.56 2.16
N VAL A 137 -0.59 -24.88 3.10
CA VAL A 137 -2.03 -24.75 2.89
C VAL A 137 -2.44 -23.30 2.68
N ALA A 138 -1.93 -22.37 3.50
CA ALA A 138 -2.22 -20.94 3.37
C ALA A 138 -1.68 -20.37 2.05
N PHE A 139 -0.50 -20.82 1.62
CA PHE A 139 0.09 -20.42 0.35
C PHE A 139 -0.73 -20.95 -0.83
N ASN A 140 -1.12 -22.22 -0.81
CA ASN A 140 -1.93 -22.81 -1.87
C ASN A 140 -3.32 -22.17 -1.96
N SER A 141 -3.95 -21.83 -0.83
CA SER A 141 -5.22 -21.11 -0.86
C SER A 141 -5.06 -19.70 -1.43
N ALA A 142 -4.02 -18.97 -1.01
CA ALA A 142 -3.75 -17.63 -1.55
C ALA A 142 -3.46 -17.67 -3.05
N LEU A 143 -2.73 -18.68 -3.54
CA LEU A 143 -2.46 -18.84 -4.96
C LEU A 143 -3.73 -19.18 -5.76
N ALA A 144 -4.63 -19.99 -5.19
CA ALA A 144 -5.92 -20.29 -5.80
C ALA A 144 -6.81 -19.03 -5.89
N ASP A 145 -6.82 -18.20 -4.86
CA ASP A 145 -7.55 -16.93 -4.85
C ASP A 145 -6.99 -15.96 -5.91
N ILE A 146 -5.66 -15.83 -6.01
CA ILE A 146 -5.01 -14.99 -7.03
C ILE A 146 -5.36 -15.46 -8.45
N ASN A 147 -5.31 -16.77 -8.70
CA ASN A 147 -5.66 -17.32 -10.02
C ASN A 147 -7.13 -17.06 -10.36
N ARG A 148 -8.02 -17.20 -9.38
CA ARG A 148 -9.44 -16.88 -9.55
C ARG A 148 -9.64 -15.41 -9.89
N GLU A 149 -9.00 -14.49 -9.17
CA GLU A 149 -9.08 -13.06 -9.45
C GLU A 149 -8.50 -12.73 -10.83
N ALA A 150 -7.40 -13.37 -11.23
CA ALA A 150 -6.81 -13.20 -12.56
C ALA A 150 -7.79 -13.59 -13.67
N ASP A 151 -8.47 -14.74 -13.55
CA ASP A 151 -9.49 -15.18 -14.50
C ASP A 151 -10.66 -14.18 -14.56
N GLU A 152 -11.13 -13.68 -13.41
CA GLU A 152 -12.19 -12.66 -13.33
C GLU A 152 -11.76 -11.34 -14.02
N PHE A 153 -10.48 -10.94 -13.91
CA PHE A 153 -9.94 -9.78 -14.62
C PHE A 153 -9.84 -10.01 -16.13
N GLU A 154 -9.45 -11.20 -16.58
CA GLU A 154 -9.42 -11.54 -18.00
C GLU A 154 -10.82 -11.50 -18.62
N GLU A 155 -11.82 -12.02 -17.92
CA GLU A 155 -13.22 -11.93 -18.35
C GLU A 155 -13.72 -10.48 -18.41
N GLN A 156 -13.38 -9.66 -17.40
CA GLN A 156 -13.72 -8.22 -17.41
C GLN A 156 -13.05 -7.49 -18.57
N LEU A 157 -11.78 -7.78 -18.86
CA LEU A 157 -11.07 -7.18 -20.00
C LEU A 157 -11.69 -7.61 -21.33
N ARG A 158 -12.06 -8.88 -21.49
CA ARG A 158 -12.73 -9.37 -22.69
C ARG A 158 -14.07 -8.67 -22.87
N LYS A 159 -14.89 -8.61 -21.81
CA LYS A 159 -16.18 -7.92 -21.83
C LYS A 159 -16.04 -6.43 -22.16
N SER A 160 -15.07 -5.76 -21.55
CA SER A 160 -14.79 -4.34 -21.83
C SER A 160 -14.38 -4.09 -23.28
N ARG A 161 -13.58 -5.00 -23.88
CA ARG A 161 -13.23 -4.91 -25.31
C ARG A 161 -14.46 -5.11 -26.19
N GLU A 162 -15.28 -6.11 -25.92
CA GLU A 162 -16.52 -6.37 -26.66
C GLU A 162 -17.50 -5.19 -26.58
N GLU A 163 -17.68 -4.61 -25.37
CA GLU A 163 -18.53 -3.42 -25.17
C GLU A 163 -18.00 -2.20 -25.93
N ARG A 164 -16.68 -2.00 -25.96
CA ARG A 164 -16.06 -0.91 -26.74
C ARG A 164 -16.23 -1.12 -28.23
N GLU A 165 -15.99 -2.33 -28.73
CA GLU A 165 -16.19 -2.65 -30.15
C GLU A 165 -17.66 -2.50 -30.57
N ALA A 166 -18.61 -2.90 -29.71
CA ALA A 166 -20.02 -2.70 -29.95
C ALA A 166 -20.37 -1.21 -29.99
N SER A 167 -19.89 -0.44 -29.01
CA SER A 167 -20.09 1.01 -28.95
C SER A 167 -19.49 1.74 -30.16
N GLU A 168 -18.30 1.33 -30.62
CA GLU A 168 -17.67 1.87 -31.82
C GLU A 168 -18.50 1.58 -33.07
N ARG A 169 -19.03 0.37 -33.23
CA ARG A 169 -19.92 0.03 -34.36
C ARG A 169 -21.23 0.80 -34.33
N GLU A 170 -21.82 0.98 -33.15
CA GLU A 170 -23.03 1.79 -32.98
C GLU A 170 -22.77 3.25 -33.32
N GLN A 171 -21.61 3.78 -32.91
CA GLN A 171 -21.20 5.13 -33.25
C GLN A 171 -20.95 5.28 -34.76
N GLU A 172 -20.27 4.32 -35.40
CA GLU A 172 -20.06 4.31 -36.86
C GLU A 172 -21.41 4.32 -37.61
N GLN A 173 -22.37 3.48 -37.20
CA GLN A 173 -23.71 3.45 -37.79
C GLN A 173 -24.45 4.77 -37.59
N TRP A 174 -24.38 5.35 -36.40
CA TRP A 174 -25.00 6.64 -36.12
C TRP A 174 -24.39 7.76 -36.97
N GLU A 175 -23.07 7.77 -37.17
CA GLU A 175 -22.39 8.74 -38.03
C GLU A 175 -22.85 8.61 -39.49
N ASP A 176 -22.97 7.39 -40.00
CA ASP A 176 -23.48 7.10 -41.34
C ASP A 176 -24.95 7.54 -41.49
N ASP A 177 -25.82 7.19 -40.55
CA ASP A 177 -27.24 7.58 -40.56
C ASP A 177 -27.42 9.10 -40.53
N VAL A 178 -26.62 9.80 -39.72
CA VAL A 178 -26.63 11.26 -39.63
C VAL A 178 -26.10 11.89 -40.92
N ALA A 179 -25.05 11.32 -41.52
CA ALA A 179 -24.53 11.77 -42.81
C ALA A 179 -25.58 11.62 -43.92
N VAL A 180 -26.29 10.49 -43.95
CA VAL A 180 -27.40 10.25 -44.89
C VAL A 180 -28.55 11.23 -44.63
N ALA A 181 -28.99 11.39 -43.37
CA ALA A 181 -30.08 12.30 -43.02
C ALA A 181 -29.77 13.77 -43.39
N ARG A 182 -28.51 14.22 -43.20
CA ARG A 182 -28.09 15.59 -43.52
C ARG A 182 -27.81 15.82 -45.01
N SER A 183 -27.49 14.77 -45.77
CA SER A 183 -27.23 14.87 -47.22
C SER A 183 -28.49 14.82 -48.10
N GLN A 184 -29.68 14.67 -47.51
CA GLN A 184 -30.95 14.70 -48.26
C GLN A 184 -31.25 16.05 -48.93
N GLY A 185 -30.59 17.14 -48.52
CA GLY A 185 -30.60 18.41 -49.26
C GLY A 185 -29.59 18.38 -50.42
N GLN A 186 -30.00 18.75 -51.64
CA GLN A 186 -29.13 18.75 -52.84
C GLN A 186 -27.81 19.54 -52.67
N PHE A 187 -27.73 20.45 -51.71
CA PHE A 187 -26.55 21.25 -51.43
C PHE A 187 -25.44 20.51 -50.66
N PHE A 188 -25.77 19.45 -49.91
CA PHE A 188 -24.85 18.80 -48.95
C PHE A 188 -24.35 17.42 -49.38
N GLN A 189 -24.83 16.91 -50.51
CA GLN A 189 -24.42 15.59 -51.06
C GLN A 189 -22.91 15.51 -51.34
N THR A 190 -22.28 16.64 -51.68
CA THR A 190 -20.84 16.70 -51.98
C THR A 190 -19.97 16.77 -50.71
N LEU A 191 -20.52 17.21 -49.57
CA LEU A 191 -19.76 17.41 -48.32
C LEU A 191 -19.76 16.17 -47.42
N TYR A 192 -20.88 15.45 -47.35
CA TYR A 192 -21.04 14.24 -46.55
C TYR A 192 -20.89 12.97 -47.38
N GLN A 193 -20.02 12.98 -48.39
CA GLN A 193 -19.61 11.71 -48.99
C GLN A 193 -19.06 10.86 -47.86
N THR A 194 -19.80 9.79 -47.55
CA THR A 194 -19.51 8.79 -46.52
C THR A 194 -18.18 8.18 -46.89
N ASN A 195 -17.11 8.88 -46.52
CA ASN A 195 -15.75 8.45 -46.74
C ASN A 195 -15.59 7.22 -45.88
N LYS A 196 -15.75 6.07 -46.54
CA LYS A 196 -15.02 4.85 -46.30
C LYS A 196 -13.84 5.16 -45.40
N LYS A 197 -13.96 4.71 -44.14
CA LYS A 197 -12.92 4.43 -43.16
C LYS A 197 -11.59 5.12 -43.45
N ARG A 198 -11.16 5.99 -42.53
CA ARG A 198 -9.77 6.45 -42.39
C ARG A 198 -8.81 5.41 -42.98
N PRO A 199 -7.96 5.75 -43.94
CA PRO A 199 -7.05 4.77 -44.50
C PRO A 199 -6.11 4.33 -43.39
N VAL A 200 -6.25 3.06 -42.99
CA VAL A 200 -5.16 2.27 -42.41
C VAL A 200 -4.05 2.33 -43.46
N GLY A 201 -3.09 3.23 -43.25
CA GLY A 201 -2.10 3.62 -44.26
C GLY A 201 -1.79 5.11 -44.27
N MET A 202 -1.67 5.76 -43.10
CA MET A 202 -1.04 7.09 -43.06
C MET A 202 0.41 6.95 -43.52
N ASN A 203 0.72 7.56 -44.66
CA ASN A 203 2.10 7.65 -45.14
C ASN A 203 2.94 8.42 -44.10
N ALA A 204 4.23 8.08 -43.97
CA ALA A 204 5.13 8.64 -42.97
C ALA A 204 5.10 10.18 -42.91
N GLU A 205 4.90 10.84 -44.04
CA GLU A 205 4.77 12.30 -44.14
C GLU A 205 3.52 12.90 -43.48
N GLN A 206 2.42 12.15 -43.44
CA GLN A 206 1.19 12.60 -42.77
C GLN A 206 1.31 12.41 -41.26
N LEU A 207 1.97 11.33 -40.82
CA LEU A 207 2.28 11.11 -39.42
C LEU A 207 3.22 12.21 -38.88
N GLN A 208 4.24 12.59 -39.66
CA GLN A 208 5.14 13.70 -39.35
C GLN A 208 4.38 15.02 -39.25
N ARG A 209 3.47 15.32 -40.19
CA ARG A 209 2.65 16.54 -40.12
C ARG A 209 1.70 16.58 -38.93
N VAL A 210 1.21 15.43 -38.46
CA VAL A 210 0.40 15.33 -37.24
C VAL A 210 1.28 15.50 -35.99
N GLN A 211 2.46 14.90 -35.97
CA GLN A 211 3.42 15.07 -34.87
C GLN A 211 3.91 16.52 -34.76
N GLU A 212 4.29 17.15 -35.87
CA GLU A 212 4.67 18.57 -35.88
C GLU A 212 3.55 19.49 -35.40
N ARG A 213 2.30 19.18 -35.72
CA ARG A 213 1.15 19.94 -35.21
C ARG A 213 0.96 19.70 -33.71
N ALA A 214 1.11 18.47 -33.24
CA ALA A 214 1.04 18.14 -31.82
C ALA A 214 2.16 18.83 -31.04
N ASP A 215 3.37 18.89 -31.59
CA ASP A 215 4.51 19.54 -30.96
C ASP A 215 4.37 21.07 -30.95
N LYS A 216 3.82 21.67 -32.02
CA LYS A 216 3.44 23.09 -32.02
C LYS A 216 2.39 23.44 -30.98
N VAL A 217 1.41 22.56 -30.75
CA VAL A 217 0.40 22.76 -29.69
C VAL A 217 1.04 22.60 -28.30
N LYS A 218 1.94 21.62 -28.11
CA LYS A 218 2.69 21.47 -26.86
C LYS A 218 3.58 22.68 -26.58
N GLU A 219 4.28 23.21 -27.58
CA GLU A 219 5.11 24.39 -27.44
C GLU A 219 4.28 25.64 -27.12
N ALA A 220 3.12 25.81 -27.75
CA ALA A 220 2.19 26.89 -27.42
C ALA A 220 1.65 26.78 -25.98
N ALA A 221 1.48 25.57 -25.46
CA ALA A 221 1.00 25.32 -24.09
C ALA A 221 2.10 25.35 -23.02
N ARG A 222 3.40 25.23 -23.37
CA ARG A 222 4.53 25.28 -22.41
C ARG A 222 4.52 26.52 -21.49
N PRO A 223 4.32 27.76 -21.97
CA PRO A 223 4.32 28.93 -21.09
C PRO A 223 3.13 28.99 -20.13
N GLU A 224 2.01 28.33 -20.45
CA GLU A 224 0.84 28.26 -19.57
C GLU A 224 1.00 27.17 -18.48
N VAL A 225 1.76 26.12 -18.77
CA VAL A 225 1.99 25.00 -17.85
C VAL A 225 3.09 25.30 -16.83
N GLY A 226 4.06 26.16 -17.17
CA GLY A 226 5.20 26.54 -16.32
C GLY A 226 4.95 27.79 -15.47
N SER A 227 4.15 27.68 -14.41
CA SER A 227 3.99 28.77 -13.44
C SER A 227 4.99 28.65 -12.28
N TRP A 228 5.70 29.74 -11.95
CA TRP A 228 6.56 29.81 -10.74
C TRP A 228 5.77 29.48 -9.46
N VAL A 229 4.50 29.88 -9.39
CA VAL A 229 3.63 29.63 -8.23
C VAL A 229 3.41 28.13 -8.02
N ARG A 230 3.25 27.37 -9.11
CA ARG A 230 3.04 25.92 -9.08
C ARG A 230 4.27 25.18 -8.56
N TYR A 231 5.46 25.61 -8.98
CA TYR A 231 6.73 25.09 -8.46
C TYR A 231 6.85 25.29 -6.94
N TYR A 232 6.60 26.51 -6.44
CA TYR A 232 6.66 26.79 -5.00
C TYR A 232 5.62 26.00 -4.21
N LEU A 233 4.42 25.80 -4.75
CA LEU A 233 3.37 25.01 -4.11
C LEU A 233 3.80 23.55 -3.95
N PHE A 234 4.31 22.91 -5.00
CA PHE A 234 4.77 21.52 -4.92
C PHE A 234 6.02 21.36 -4.07
N ALA A 235 6.96 22.30 -4.13
CA ALA A 235 8.13 22.29 -3.27
C ALA A 235 7.76 22.43 -1.79
N PHE A 236 6.80 23.31 -1.47
CA PHE A 236 6.27 23.48 -0.12
C PHE A 236 5.54 22.22 0.36
N LEU A 237 4.68 21.63 -0.47
CA LEU A 237 3.98 20.39 -0.12
C LEU A 237 4.96 19.22 0.13
N ALA A 238 5.97 19.08 -0.73
CA ALA A 238 7.02 18.06 -0.55
C ALA A 238 7.80 18.27 0.75
N PHE A 239 8.09 19.52 1.11
CA PHE A 239 8.79 19.87 2.34
C PHE A 239 7.97 19.53 3.59
N VAL A 240 6.67 19.90 3.61
CA VAL A 240 5.77 19.58 4.73
C VAL A 240 5.66 18.07 4.90
N LEU A 241 5.49 17.34 3.80
CA LEU A 241 5.37 15.88 3.83
C LEU A 241 6.68 15.20 4.30
N ALA A 242 7.84 15.70 3.87
CA ALA A 242 9.12 15.19 4.33
C ALA A 242 9.36 15.46 5.82
N ALA A 243 8.90 16.61 6.34
CA ALA A 243 8.97 16.94 7.76
C ALA A 243 8.07 16.01 8.60
N GLU A 244 6.89 15.66 8.10
CA GLU A 244 5.98 14.72 8.75
C GLU A 244 6.57 13.31 8.79
N VAL A 245 7.15 12.82 7.69
CA VAL A 245 7.88 11.53 7.67
C VAL A 245 9.05 11.52 8.65
N ALA A 246 9.83 12.60 8.70
CA ALA A 246 10.96 12.70 9.63
C ALA A 246 10.50 12.68 11.11
N ALA A 247 9.32 13.21 11.40
CA ALA A 247 8.72 13.17 12.73
C ALA A 247 8.11 11.79 13.06
N ASP A 248 7.49 11.12 12.09
CA ASP A 248 6.88 9.80 12.28
C ASP A 248 7.95 8.72 12.55
N LEU A 249 9.10 8.81 11.86
CA LEU A 249 10.28 7.96 12.10
C LEU A 249 10.89 8.12 13.50
N GLN A 250 10.61 9.23 14.20
CA GLN A 250 11.05 9.45 15.59
C GLN A 250 10.03 8.97 16.63
N SER A 251 8.84 8.51 16.20
CA SER A 251 7.78 8.06 17.08
C SER A 251 7.90 6.56 17.42
N ASP A 252 7.42 6.16 18.60
CA ASP A 252 7.51 4.79 19.14
C ASP A 252 6.63 3.74 18.42
N ALA A 253 5.91 4.12 17.36
CA ALA A 253 5.02 3.23 16.61
C ALA A 253 5.22 3.35 15.08
N PRO A 254 6.40 2.98 14.55
CA PRO A 254 6.69 3.09 13.12
C PRO A 254 5.81 2.12 12.33
N SER A 255 4.89 2.63 11.53
CA SER A 255 4.09 1.82 10.64
C SER A 255 4.79 1.73 9.28
N ALA A 256 5.55 0.64 9.09
CA ALA A 256 6.44 0.48 7.93
C ALA A 256 5.75 0.64 6.57
N ALA A 257 4.46 0.29 6.46
CA ALA A 257 3.70 0.45 5.23
C ALA A 257 3.38 1.93 4.90
N GLN A 258 3.10 2.74 5.92
CA GLN A 258 2.77 4.15 5.76
C GLN A 258 4.02 4.99 5.49
N ASP A 259 5.14 4.66 6.15
CA ASP A 259 6.45 5.25 5.90
C ASP A 259 6.90 5.05 4.44
N VAL A 260 6.73 3.83 3.90
CA VAL A 260 7.05 3.53 2.50
C VAL A 260 6.15 4.31 1.54
N LEU A 261 4.86 4.45 1.85
CA LEU A 261 3.94 5.22 1.01
C LEU A 261 4.30 6.70 1.00
N TYR A 262 4.59 7.29 2.16
CA TYR A 262 4.96 8.70 2.24
C TYR A 262 6.32 9.00 1.65
N THR A 263 7.31 8.11 1.82
CA THR A 263 8.62 8.28 1.17
C THR A 263 8.51 8.22 -0.35
N LEU A 264 7.70 7.31 -0.91
CA LEU A 264 7.40 7.29 -2.35
C LEU A 264 6.69 8.57 -2.80
N LEU A 265 5.76 9.09 -2.00
CA LEU A 265 5.04 10.32 -2.31
C LEU A 265 5.97 11.54 -2.29
N VAL A 266 6.88 11.64 -1.31
CA VAL A 266 7.93 12.66 -1.26
C VAL A 266 8.84 12.58 -2.49
N ILE A 267 9.25 11.38 -2.90
CA ILE A 267 10.07 11.19 -4.12
C ILE A 267 9.30 11.62 -5.36
N ALA A 268 8.02 11.26 -5.49
CA ALA A 268 7.18 11.63 -6.63
C ALA A 268 6.96 13.14 -6.73
N LEU A 269 6.68 13.83 -5.60
CA LEU A 269 6.57 15.29 -5.57
C LEU A 269 7.91 15.98 -5.79
N GLY A 270 9.01 15.42 -5.26
CA GLY A 270 10.37 15.90 -5.50
C GLY A 270 10.75 15.80 -6.98
N TRP A 271 10.40 14.69 -7.63
CA TRP A 271 10.60 14.51 -9.07
C TRP A 271 9.76 15.49 -9.89
N THR A 272 8.50 15.69 -9.50
CA THR A 272 7.59 16.63 -10.19
C THR A 272 8.11 18.07 -10.08
N SER A 273 8.48 18.52 -8.88
CA SER A 273 9.05 19.86 -8.68
C SER A 273 10.39 20.05 -9.41
N TYR A 274 11.25 19.02 -9.44
CA TYR A 274 12.51 19.04 -10.19
C TYR A 274 12.27 19.14 -11.71
N SER A 275 11.26 18.43 -12.24
CA SER A 275 10.87 18.50 -13.65
C SER A 275 10.32 19.88 -14.03
N GLU A 276 9.56 20.51 -13.13
CA GLU A 276 9.06 21.88 -13.33
C GLU A 276 10.21 22.89 -13.33
N ARG A 277 11.21 22.75 -12.44
CA ARG A 277 12.41 23.60 -12.46
C ARG A 277 13.20 23.48 -13.77
N LYS A 278 13.23 22.29 -14.39
CA LYS A 278 13.84 22.11 -15.72
C LYS A 278 13.02 22.77 -16.83
N SER A 279 11.69 22.79 -16.72
CA SER A 279 10.82 23.45 -17.71
C SER A 279 10.84 24.98 -17.62
N LEU A 280 11.29 25.53 -16.49
CA LEU A 280 11.44 26.97 -16.25
C LEU A 280 12.81 27.54 -16.69
N ARG A 281 13.76 26.68 -17.11
CA ARG A 281 15.07 27.06 -17.65
C ARG A 281 15.09 26.90 -19.16
#